data_AF-A0A839F6E0-F1
#
_entry.id   AF-A0A839F6E0-F1
#
_cell.length_a   1.000
_cell.length_b   1.000
_cell.length_c   1.000
_cell.angle_alpha   90.00
_cell.angle_beta   90.00
_cell.angle_gamma   90.00
#
_symmetry.space_group_name_H-M   'P 1'
#
loop_
_entity.id
_entity.type
_entity.pdbx_description
1 polymer ?
#
loop_
_entity_poly.entity_id
_entity_poly.type
_entity_poly.pdbx_seq_one_letter_code
_entity_poly.pdbx_strand_id
1 'polypeptide(L)'
;MKPRLLCIALLVGAAPGHAASPWGEVVFADAFEGFATCPSTTVVPDGTARMRLLNSNISYGVFPTFRPAAYLGEYDNIWGHNTPYDGVTAWPGVTGSAPVIKEFHRWNYIGAHFRTPATVPPGFSGRFVNPASIAGPNTTMAISRACGDFANHLPTPGCITRDVPTADAYMVFWQFGSSSPQTACNLETDTDYYVNIIQSDEDSHTECAGDICPVAPWRN
;
A
#
# COMPACT_ATOMS: atom_id res chain seq x y z
N MET A 1 -56.28 24.91 -54.31
CA MET A 1 -55.24 25.39 -53.38
C MET A 1 -54.74 24.21 -52.58
N LYS A 2 -53.43 23.91 -52.64
CA LYS A 2 -52.75 22.96 -51.74
C LYS A 2 -52.52 23.63 -50.39
N PRO A 3 -52.52 22.87 -49.29
CA PRO A 3 -51.23 22.58 -48.66
C PRO A 3 -51.05 21.08 -48.36
N ARG A 4 -49.79 20.65 -48.49
CA ARG A 4 -49.24 19.35 -48.11
C ARG A 4 -48.67 19.48 -46.69
N LEU A 5 -48.86 18.48 -45.83
CA LEU A 5 -47.96 18.16 -44.71
C LEU A 5 -48.19 16.68 -44.34
N LEU A 6 -47.37 15.78 -44.88
CA LEU A 6 -46.12 15.21 -44.33
C LEU A 6 -46.40 14.04 -43.36
N CYS A 7 -46.54 12.84 -43.94
CA CYS A 7 -46.39 11.57 -43.23
C CYS A 7 -44.91 11.35 -42.93
N ILE A 8 -44.56 11.19 -41.65
CA ILE A 8 -43.26 10.66 -41.24
C ILE A 8 -43.49 9.21 -40.80
N ALA A 9 -43.08 8.27 -41.65
CA ALA A 9 -42.94 6.87 -41.30
C ALA A 9 -41.62 6.71 -40.53
N LEU A 10 -41.69 6.30 -39.26
CA LEU A 10 -40.51 5.85 -38.52
C LEU A 10 -40.20 4.41 -38.94
N LEU A 11 -39.16 4.26 -39.75
CA LEU A 11 -38.44 3.00 -39.95
C LEU A 11 -37.57 2.74 -38.72
N VAL A 12 -37.96 1.78 -37.87
CA VAL A 12 -37.04 1.18 -36.90
C VAL A 12 -36.25 0.11 -37.64
N GLY A 13 -35.09 0.50 -38.15
CA GLY A 13 -34.10 -0.44 -38.67
C GLY A 13 -33.45 -1.19 -37.51
N ALA A 14 -33.62 -2.52 -37.49
CA ALA A 14 -32.81 -3.40 -36.65
C ALA A 14 -31.36 -3.35 -37.16
N ALA A 15 -30.45 -2.84 -36.33
CA ALA A 15 -29.01 -2.93 -36.59
C ALA A 15 -28.46 -4.24 -35.99
N PRO A 16 -27.51 -4.92 -36.67
CA PRO A 16 -26.92 -6.16 -36.20
C PRO A 16 -25.90 -5.86 -35.10
N GLY A 17 -26.21 -6.30 -33.88
CA GLY A 17 -25.33 -6.19 -32.72
C GLY A 17 -24.48 -7.46 -32.57
N HIS A 18 -23.24 -7.36 -33.03
CA HIS A 18 -22.11 -8.28 -32.89
C HIS A 18 -22.14 -9.18 -31.65
N ALA A 19 -21.88 -10.47 -31.87
CA ALA A 19 -21.52 -11.41 -30.82
C ALA A 19 -20.27 -10.88 -30.08
N ALA A 20 -20.43 -10.53 -28.81
CA ALA A 20 -19.32 -10.17 -27.95
C ALA A 20 -18.46 -11.42 -27.72
N SER A 21 -17.16 -11.28 -27.98
CA SER A 21 -16.12 -12.24 -27.60
C SER A 21 -16.18 -12.51 -26.08
N PRO A 22 -16.00 -13.75 -25.59
CA PRO A 22 -16.08 -14.09 -24.17
C PRO A 22 -14.86 -13.65 -23.33
N TRP A 23 -13.99 -12.78 -23.87
CA TRP A 23 -12.83 -12.25 -23.18
C TRP A 23 -12.78 -10.74 -23.42
N GLY A 24 -13.49 -9.99 -22.57
CA GLY A 24 -13.59 -8.54 -22.61
C GLY A 24 -12.69 -7.90 -21.57
N GLU A 25 -11.73 -7.13 -22.07
CA GLU A 25 -10.73 -6.27 -21.42
C GLU A 25 -11.21 -5.58 -20.13
N VAL A 26 -10.32 -5.57 -19.12
CA VAL A 26 -10.43 -4.64 -17.99
C VAL A 26 -10.13 -3.25 -18.51
N VAL A 27 -11.19 -2.51 -18.83
CA VAL A 27 -11.14 -1.07 -19.10
C VAL A 27 -11.06 -0.37 -17.75
N PHE A 28 -9.88 0.15 -17.39
CA PHE A 28 -9.76 1.06 -16.25
C PHE A 28 -10.34 2.42 -16.66
N ALA A 29 -11.33 2.89 -15.91
CA ALA A 29 -11.95 4.18 -16.12
C ALA A 29 -10.95 5.33 -15.88
N ASP A 30 -11.04 6.38 -16.71
CA ASP A 30 -10.21 7.60 -16.68
C ASP A 30 -10.61 8.56 -15.53
N ALA A 31 -11.02 8.01 -14.39
CA ALA A 31 -11.37 8.74 -13.19
C ALA A 31 -10.45 8.28 -12.06
N PHE A 32 -9.44 9.08 -11.78
CA PHE A 32 -8.61 8.91 -10.58
C PHE A 32 -9.51 8.95 -9.34
N GLU A 33 -9.49 7.87 -8.55
CA GLU A 33 -10.19 7.84 -7.27
C GLU A 33 -9.62 8.95 -6.36
N GLY A 34 -10.42 10.01 -6.13
CA GLY A 34 -10.09 11.01 -5.11
C GLY A 34 -9.94 10.32 -3.76
N PHE A 35 -8.94 10.72 -2.95
CA PHE A 35 -8.60 10.16 -1.63
C PHE A 35 -9.10 8.73 -1.45
N ALA A 36 -8.54 7.77 -2.20
CA ALA A 36 -9.02 6.39 -2.20
C ALA A 36 -9.15 5.89 -0.75
N THR A 37 -10.40 5.79 -0.25
CA THR A 37 -10.68 5.18 1.04
C THR A 37 -10.22 3.74 0.93
N CYS A 38 -9.09 3.41 1.55
CA CYS A 38 -8.55 2.07 1.48
C CYS A 38 -9.63 1.06 1.86
N PRO A 39 -9.77 -0.03 1.10
CA PRO A 39 -10.86 -0.96 1.32
C PRO A 39 -10.75 -1.59 2.72
N SER A 40 -11.84 -1.82 3.43
CA SER A 40 -11.77 -2.48 4.75
C SER A 40 -11.12 -3.86 4.68
N THR A 41 -11.18 -4.49 3.51
CA THR A 41 -10.58 -5.79 3.21
C THR A 41 -9.93 -5.77 1.83
N THR A 42 -8.77 -6.41 1.67
CA THR A 42 -8.13 -6.63 0.35
C THR A 42 -7.84 -8.11 0.15
N VAL A 43 -7.78 -8.56 -1.10
CA VAL A 43 -7.33 -9.91 -1.46
C VAL A 43 -5.90 -9.78 -1.95
N VAL A 44 -4.97 -10.44 -1.26
CA VAL A 44 -3.56 -10.44 -1.62
C VAL A 44 -3.27 -11.55 -2.64
N PRO A 45 -2.11 -11.55 -3.32
CA PRO A 45 -1.83 -12.51 -4.39
C PRO A 45 -1.84 -13.99 -4.00
N ASP A 46 -1.70 -14.29 -2.70
CA ASP A 46 -1.87 -15.65 -2.18
C ASP A 46 -3.35 -16.13 -2.15
N GLY A 47 -4.29 -15.25 -2.50
CA GLY A 47 -5.72 -15.52 -2.56
C GLY A 47 -6.46 -15.32 -1.23
N THR A 48 -5.76 -14.99 -0.14
CA THR A 48 -6.38 -14.74 1.16
C THR A 48 -6.88 -13.31 1.30
N ALA A 49 -7.94 -13.15 2.09
CA ALA A 49 -8.46 -11.84 2.48
C ALA A 49 -7.71 -11.30 3.70
N ARG A 50 -7.31 -10.03 3.65
CA ARG A 50 -6.66 -9.29 4.75
C ARG A 50 -7.53 -8.11 5.15
N MET A 51 -7.69 -7.88 6.45
CA MET A 51 -8.44 -6.75 7.02
C MET A 51 -7.52 -5.55 7.25
N ARG A 52 -7.99 -4.34 6.96
CA ARG A 52 -7.21 -3.13 7.21
C ARG A 52 -7.03 -2.91 8.70
N LEU A 53 -5.78 -2.81 9.15
CA LEU A 53 -5.46 -2.38 10.51
C LEU A 53 -5.36 -0.84 10.53
N LEU A 54 -6.29 -0.19 11.21
CA LEU A 54 -6.36 1.28 11.29
C LEU A 54 -5.72 1.86 12.54
N ASN A 55 -5.64 1.09 13.63
CA ASN A 55 -5.07 1.55 14.89
C ASN A 55 -4.22 0.42 15.47
N SER A 56 -3.11 0.78 16.12
CA SER A 56 -2.29 -0.14 16.92
C SER A 56 -1.47 0.66 17.91
N ASN A 57 -0.99 0.00 18.95
CA ASN A 57 0.13 0.52 19.73
C ASN A 57 1.42 0.47 18.87
N ILE A 58 2.24 1.53 18.92
CA ILE A 58 3.54 1.59 18.23
C ILE A 58 4.64 1.83 19.26
N SER A 59 5.67 1.00 19.28
CA SER A 59 6.94 1.32 19.95
C SER A 59 7.98 1.74 18.92
N TYR A 60 8.97 2.52 19.35
CA TYR A 60 10.01 3.05 18.48
C TYR A 60 11.37 2.62 19.00
N GLY A 61 12.18 1.98 18.17
CA GLY A 61 13.53 1.53 18.54
C GLY A 61 13.60 0.83 19.90
N VAL A 62 14.53 1.27 20.76
CA VAL A 62 14.76 0.72 22.11
C VAL A 62 13.94 1.40 23.21
N PHE A 63 12.99 2.27 22.87
CA PHE A 63 12.22 2.98 23.88
C PHE A 63 11.22 2.04 24.57
N PRO A 64 11.19 1.98 25.91
CA PRO A 64 10.38 1.02 26.66
C PRO A 64 8.88 1.35 26.69
N THR A 65 8.50 2.48 26.08
CA THR A 65 7.12 2.99 26.06
C THR A 65 6.59 2.99 24.64
N PHE A 66 5.28 2.88 24.51
CA PHE A 66 4.59 2.87 23.22
C PHE A 66 3.64 4.06 23.10
N ARG A 67 3.38 4.48 21.86
CA ARG A 67 2.29 5.40 21.54
C ARG A 67 1.01 4.59 21.41
N PRO A 68 0.02 4.79 22.30
CA PRO A 68 -1.19 3.97 22.29
C PRO A 68 -2.12 4.36 21.15
N ALA A 69 -2.81 3.37 20.58
CA ALA A 69 -3.88 3.55 19.59
C ALA A 69 -3.52 4.55 18.45
N ALA A 70 -2.31 4.45 17.92
CA ALA A 70 -1.85 5.27 16.83
C ALA A 70 -2.62 4.95 15.54
N TYR A 71 -3.18 5.97 14.90
CA TYR A 71 -3.85 5.82 13.61
C TYR A 71 -2.84 5.50 12.50
N LEU A 72 -2.95 4.31 11.91
CA LEU A 72 -2.01 3.77 10.91
C LEU A 72 -2.36 4.16 9.46
N GLY A 73 -3.41 4.95 9.25
CA GLY A 73 -3.82 5.36 7.92
C GLY A 73 -2.95 6.45 7.28
N GLU A 74 -2.09 7.11 8.06
CA GLU A 74 -1.14 8.13 7.58
C GLU A 74 0.29 7.72 7.90
N TYR A 75 1.20 7.91 6.95
CA TYR A 75 2.62 7.61 7.07
C TYR A 75 3.26 8.35 8.24
N ASP A 76 2.95 9.64 8.36
CA ASP A 76 3.54 10.53 9.35
C ASP A 76 3.23 10.05 10.79
N ASN A 77 2.07 9.43 10.99
CA ASN A 77 1.71 8.83 12.27
C ASN A 77 2.54 7.58 12.58
N ILE A 78 3.12 6.90 11.60
CA ILE A 78 3.92 5.69 11.83
C ILE A 78 5.40 6.06 11.87
N TRP A 79 5.93 6.64 10.79
CA TRP A 79 7.36 6.89 10.60
C TRP A 79 7.78 8.36 10.80
N GLY A 80 6.83 9.26 11.02
CA GLY A 80 7.12 10.67 11.38
C GLY A 80 7.57 10.87 12.83
N HIS A 81 7.73 9.77 13.57
CA HIS A 81 8.10 9.75 14.98
C HIS A 81 9.32 8.86 15.20
N ASN A 82 10.18 9.21 16.14
CA ASN A 82 11.28 8.38 16.64
C ASN A 82 11.09 7.99 18.11
N THR A 83 10.13 8.62 18.79
CA THR A 83 9.70 8.29 20.16
C THR A 83 8.18 8.47 20.28
N PRO A 84 7.55 7.96 21.36
CA PRO A 84 6.13 8.24 21.60
C PRO A 84 5.78 9.70 21.92
N TYR A 85 6.77 10.57 22.17
CA TYR A 85 6.58 11.91 22.73
C TYR A 85 6.99 13.05 21.80
N ASP A 86 7.57 12.74 20.64
CA ASP A 86 8.02 13.77 19.70
C ASP A 86 6.88 14.30 18.83
N GLY A 87 7.16 15.44 18.20
CA GLY A 87 6.31 15.99 17.17
C GLY A 87 6.35 15.14 15.89
N VAL A 88 5.32 15.29 15.08
CA VAL A 88 5.20 14.63 13.78
C VAL A 88 6.15 15.28 12.77
N THR A 89 7.03 14.48 12.17
CA THR A 89 7.84 14.87 11.01
C THR A 89 7.19 14.32 9.75
N ALA A 90 6.91 15.21 8.79
CA ALA A 90 6.34 14.80 7.51
C ALA A 90 7.28 13.85 6.75
N TRP A 91 6.73 13.10 5.79
CA TRP A 91 7.50 12.33 4.80
C TRP A 91 8.78 13.07 4.33
N PRO A 92 9.95 12.41 4.31
CA PRO A 92 10.21 10.97 4.49
C PRO A 92 10.38 10.51 5.95
N GLY A 93 9.84 11.27 6.91
CA GLY A 93 9.83 10.91 8.32
C GLY A 93 11.17 11.13 9.03
N VAL A 94 11.35 10.45 10.17
CA VAL A 94 12.56 10.58 10.99
C VAL A 94 13.51 9.41 10.75
N THR A 95 14.75 9.71 10.37
CA THR A 95 15.80 8.70 10.24
C THR A 95 15.97 7.93 11.53
N GLY A 96 15.88 6.60 11.46
CA GLY A 96 16.04 5.73 12.62
C GLY A 96 14.76 5.44 13.41
N SER A 97 13.59 5.95 12.96
CA SER A 97 12.27 5.73 13.58
C SER A 97 12.03 4.29 14.05
N ALA A 98 12.36 3.29 13.23
CA ALA A 98 12.24 1.86 13.52
C ALA A 98 10.96 1.49 14.30
N PRO A 99 9.76 1.76 13.75
CA PRO A 99 8.51 1.51 14.45
C PRO A 99 8.19 0.00 14.48
N VAL A 100 7.73 -0.47 15.64
CA VAL A 100 7.17 -1.81 15.83
C VAL A 100 5.67 -1.68 16.09
N ILE A 101 4.87 -2.21 15.16
CA ILE A 101 3.41 -2.18 15.21
C ILE A 101 2.94 -3.43 15.95
N LYS A 102 2.42 -3.26 17.17
CA LYS A 102 2.19 -4.37 18.11
C LYS A 102 1.03 -5.31 17.73
N GLU A 103 0.04 -4.83 16.97
CA GLU A 103 -1.18 -5.58 16.60
C GLU A 103 -1.20 -5.96 15.11
N PHE A 104 -0.04 -6.00 14.47
CA PHE A 104 0.07 -6.36 13.06
C PHE A 104 0.20 -7.88 12.90
N HIS A 105 -0.90 -8.52 12.51
CA HIS A 105 -0.99 -9.98 12.34
C HIS A 105 -1.12 -10.39 10.88
N ARG A 106 -1.00 -11.69 10.61
CA ARG A 106 -1.11 -12.26 9.26
C ARG A 106 -2.35 -11.77 8.54
N TRP A 107 -3.50 -11.72 9.22
CA TRP A 107 -4.78 -11.39 8.61
C TRP A 107 -4.99 -9.90 8.40
N ASN A 108 -3.98 -9.09 8.68
CA ASN A 108 -4.05 -7.66 8.52
C ASN A 108 -3.24 -7.18 7.32
N TYR A 109 -3.65 -6.02 6.83
CA TYR A 109 -2.81 -5.19 5.99
C TYR A 109 -2.83 -3.75 6.51
N ILE A 110 -1.78 -3.00 6.21
CA ILE A 110 -1.70 -1.56 6.47
C ILE A 110 -1.59 -0.86 5.12
N GLY A 111 -2.31 0.25 4.98
CA GLY A 111 -2.21 1.17 3.86
C GLY A 111 -2.11 2.58 4.42
N ALA A 112 -0.88 3.09 4.47
CA ALA A 112 -0.52 4.36 5.08
C ALA A 112 -0.26 5.41 4.01
N HIS A 113 -1.10 6.43 3.97
CA HIS A 113 -1.04 7.52 3.00
C HIS A 113 0.13 8.46 3.26
N PHE A 114 0.76 8.97 2.21
CA PHE A 114 1.68 10.08 2.26
C PHE A 114 1.65 10.88 0.97
N ARG A 115 2.03 12.16 1.05
CA ARG A 115 2.23 13.03 -0.11
C ARG A 115 3.71 13.34 -0.28
N THR A 116 4.22 13.15 -1.49
CA THR A 116 5.59 13.57 -1.82
C THR A 116 5.66 15.10 -1.88
N PRO A 117 6.81 15.71 -1.54
CA PRO A 117 6.95 17.16 -1.60
C PRO A 117 6.89 17.67 -3.05
N ALA A 118 6.41 18.89 -3.23
CA ALA A 118 6.34 19.53 -4.54
C ALA A 118 7.73 19.84 -5.15
N THR A 119 8.75 19.96 -4.30
CA THR A 119 10.13 20.19 -4.71
C THR A 119 11.05 19.21 -3.98
N VAL A 120 11.85 18.46 -4.75
CA VAL A 120 12.85 17.53 -4.23
C VAL A 120 14.25 17.96 -4.68
N PRO A 121 15.26 17.93 -3.79
CA PRO A 121 16.65 18.08 -4.21
C PRO A 121 17.08 16.98 -5.19
N PRO A 122 18.04 17.23 -6.08
CA PRO A 122 18.63 16.18 -6.92
C PRO A 122 19.17 15.02 -6.08
N GLY A 123 18.83 13.78 -6.44
CA GLY A 123 19.28 12.57 -5.74
C GLY A 123 18.48 12.25 -4.46
N PHE A 124 17.39 12.95 -4.18
CA PHE A 124 16.53 12.64 -3.05
C PHE A 124 15.96 11.22 -3.18
N SER A 125 16.32 10.38 -2.22
CA SER A 125 16.05 8.94 -2.23
C SER A 125 16.10 8.37 -0.82
N GLY A 126 15.56 7.18 -0.65
CA GLY A 126 15.57 6.49 0.62
C GLY A 126 15.15 5.04 0.48
N ARG A 127 14.99 4.38 1.62
CA ARG A 127 14.63 2.96 1.67
C ARG A 127 13.90 2.62 2.96
N PHE A 128 13.08 1.59 2.85
CA PHE A 128 12.54 0.86 3.99
C PHE A 128 13.39 -0.36 4.27
N VAL A 129 13.54 -0.64 5.56
CA VAL A 129 14.23 -1.83 6.07
C VAL A 129 13.23 -2.55 6.96
N ASN A 130 13.35 -3.87 7.06
CA ASN A 130 12.70 -4.67 8.09
C ASN A 130 13.70 -4.94 9.23
N PRO A 131 13.96 -3.97 10.13
CA PRO A 131 14.91 -4.15 11.21
C PRO A 131 14.29 -5.04 12.27
N ALA A 132 14.83 -6.23 12.44
CA ALA A 132 14.32 -7.22 13.37
C ALA A 132 15.49 -7.95 14.02
N SER A 133 15.61 -7.81 15.34
CA SER A 133 16.59 -8.54 16.15
C SER A 133 16.20 -10.00 16.39
N ILE A 134 14.93 -10.34 16.15
CA ILE A 134 14.35 -11.69 16.26
C ILE A 134 13.68 -12.01 14.93
N ALA A 135 13.86 -13.24 14.45
CA ALA A 135 13.19 -13.70 13.25
C ALA A 135 11.66 -13.70 13.46
N GLY A 136 10.94 -12.98 12.61
CA GLY A 136 9.49 -12.93 12.51
C GLY A 136 9.02 -13.32 11.11
N PRO A 137 7.72 -13.13 10.80
CA PRO A 137 7.20 -13.48 9.49
C PRO A 137 7.79 -12.60 8.38
N ASN A 138 7.99 -13.17 7.20
CA ASN A 138 8.33 -12.38 6.02
C ASN A 138 7.25 -11.32 5.75
N THR A 139 7.68 -10.19 5.21
CA THR A 139 6.83 -9.04 4.96
C THR A 139 6.86 -8.68 3.49
N THR A 140 5.70 -8.41 2.90
CA THR A 140 5.59 -7.78 1.59
C THR A 140 5.26 -6.31 1.79
N MET A 141 5.97 -5.44 1.08
CA MET A 141 5.71 -4.00 1.08
C MET A 141 5.60 -3.50 -0.35
N ALA A 142 4.63 -2.62 -0.60
CA ALA A 142 4.48 -1.90 -1.84
C ALA A 142 4.36 -0.40 -1.58
N ILE A 143 4.76 0.40 -2.55
CA ILE A 143 4.35 1.80 -2.66
C ILE A 143 3.59 1.95 -3.96
N SER A 144 2.37 2.45 -3.90
CA SER A 144 1.55 2.71 -5.09
C SER A 144 0.56 3.84 -4.83
N ARG A 145 -0.08 4.33 -5.89
CA ARG A 145 -1.15 5.34 -5.77
C ARG A 145 -2.46 4.76 -5.24
N ALA A 146 -2.59 3.43 -5.21
CA ALA A 146 -3.77 2.73 -4.74
C ALA A 146 -3.53 2.14 -3.35
N CYS A 147 -4.48 2.32 -2.46
CA CYS A 147 -4.36 1.76 -1.12
C CYS A 147 -4.74 0.28 -1.08
N GLY A 148 -3.97 -0.53 -0.36
CA GLY A 148 -4.16 -1.98 -0.29
C GLY A 148 -3.79 -2.73 -1.57
N ASP A 149 -3.03 -2.08 -2.47
CA ASP A 149 -2.57 -2.66 -3.72
C ASP A 149 -1.29 -3.49 -3.51
N PHE A 150 -1.44 -4.78 -3.70
CA PHE A 150 -0.38 -5.78 -3.64
C PHE A 150 -0.26 -6.55 -4.96
N ALA A 151 -0.70 -5.98 -6.09
CA ALA A 151 -0.77 -6.70 -7.36
C ALA A 151 0.60 -6.87 -8.04
N ASN A 152 0.71 -7.87 -8.93
CA ASN A 152 1.93 -8.19 -9.69
C ASN A 152 2.17 -7.26 -10.89
N HIS A 153 1.24 -6.36 -11.22
CA HIS A 153 1.31 -5.49 -12.40
C HIS A 153 1.93 -4.11 -12.12
N LEU A 154 2.58 -3.93 -10.97
CA LEU A 154 3.36 -2.72 -10.68
C LEU A 154 4.65 -2.82 -11.52
N PRO A 155 4.88 -1.94 -12.51
CA PRO A 155 5.41 -0.60 -12.20
C PRO A 155 5.03 0.54 -13.19
N THR A 156 4.41 1.59 -12.66
CA THR A 156 4.76 3.03 -12.73
C THR A 156 3.46 3.85 -12.61
N PRO A 157 3.34 4.77 -11.63
CA PRO A 157 4.25 4.99 -10.51
C PRO A 157 3.90 4.05 -9.34
N GLY A 158 4.77 3.08 -9.08
CA GLY A 158 4.66 2.16 -7.95
C GLY A 158 5.68 1.02 -8.02
N CYS A 159 5.92 0.36 -6.90
CA CYS A 159 6.82 -0.79 -6.78
C CYS A 159 6.39 -1.68 -5.61
N ILE A 160 6.88 -2.92 -5.63
CA ILE A 160 6.59 -3.94 -4.61
C ILE A 160 7.81 -4.81 -4.39
N THR A 161 8.07 -5.14 -3.14
CA THR A 161 9.03 -6.16 -2.73
C THR A 161 8.29 -7.20 -1.90
N ARG A 162 8.39 -8.45 -2.32
CA ARG A 162 7.69 -9.59 -1.70
C ARG A 162 8.60 -10.38 -0.79
N ASP A 163 7.99 -11.02 0.20
CA ASP A 163 8.60 -12.07 1.02
C ASP A 163 9.95 -11.66 1.63
N VAL A 164 10.02 -10.42 2.10
CA VAL A 164 11.23 -9.85 2.69
C VAL A 164 11.40 -10.45 4.09
N PRO A 165 12.48 -11.23 4.33
CA PRO A 165 12.70 -11.82 5.64
C PRO A 165 13.03 -10.75 6.69
N THR A 166 12.72 -11.05 7.94
CA THR A 166 13.21 -10.31 9.10
C THR A 166 14.71 -10.59 9.27
N ALA A 167 15.58 -9.59 9.08
CA ALA A 167 17.04 -9.60 9.40
C ALA A 167 17.73 -8.36 8.81
N ASP A 168 17.22 -7.15 9.08
CA ASP A 168 17.70 -5.91 8.45
C ASP A 168 17.65 -5.94 6.91
N ALA A 169 16.75 -6.75 6.35
CA ALA A 169 16.60 -6.88 4.92
C ALA A 169 15.96 -5.61 4.34
N TYR A 170 16.49 -5.20 3.19
CA TYR A 170 15.92 -4.08 2.44
C TYR A 170 14.56 -4.49 1.87
N MET A 171 13.57 -3.64 2.12
CA MET A 171 12.23 -3.82 1.58
C MET A 171 12.11 -3.06 0.26
N VAL A 172 11.63 -1.82 0.32
CA VAL A 172 11.41 -0.97 -0.85
C VAL A 172 12.41 0.17 -0.84
N PHE A 173 13.07 0.39 -1.98
CA PHE A 173 13.82 1.61 -2.26
C PHE A 173 12.92 2.61 -2.96
N TRP A 174 13.11 3.90 -2.72
CA TRP A 174 12.39 4.96 -3.42
C TRP A 174 13.34 6.09 -3.82
N GLN A 175 13.01 6.77 -4.90
CA GLN A 175 13.80 7.85 -5.48
C GLN A 175 12.92 8.76 -6.33
N PHE A 176 13.46 9.92 -6.72
CA PHE A 176 12.83 10.84 -7.66
C PHE A 176 13.70 11.03 -8.90
N GLY A 177 13.07 11.08 -10.07
CA GLY A 177 13.70 11.53 -11.32
C GLY A 177 14.85 10.64 -11.82
N SER A 178 14.86 9.35 -11.48
CA SER A 178 15.92 8.40 -11.89
C SER A 178 15.33 7.18 -12.58
N SER A 179 16.03 6.70 -13.62
CA SER A 179 15.72 5.47 -14.36
C SER A 179 16.47 4.23 -13.86
N SER A 180 17.19 4.33 -12.73
CA SER A 180 18.05 3.27 -12.22
C SER A 180 18.05 3.21 -10.69
N PRO A 181 18.06 2.02 -10.05
CA PRO A 181 17.76 0.70 -10.60
C PRO A 181 16.26 0.41 -10.67
N GLN A 182 15.85 -0.57 -11.51
CA GLN A 182 14.46 -1.08 -11.63
C GLN A 182 13.84 -1.58 -10.30
N THR A 183 14.64 -1.65 -9.23
CA THR A 183 14.22 -2.09 -7.90
C THR A 183 13.76 -0.95 -6.99
N ALA A 184 13.91 0.30 -7.42
CA ALA A 184 13.44 1.46 -6.68
C ALA A 184 12.14 2.02 -7.27
N CYS A 185 11.21 2.41 -6.40
CA CYS A 185 10.07 3.24 -6.74
C CYS A 185 10.55 4.59 -7.24
N ASN A 186 10.36 4.88 -8.53
CA ASN A 186 10.51 6.24 -9.04
C ASN A 186 9.22 7.03 -8.76
N LEU A 187 9.23 7.80 -7.69
CA LEU A 187 8.09 8.60 -7.24
C LEU A 187 8.02 9.92 -8.02
N GLU A 188 6.79 10.40 -8.18
CA GLU A 188 6.51 11.73 -8.71
C GLU A 188 6.39 12.73 -7.56
N THR A 189 6.79 13.98 -7.79
CA THR A 189 6.62 15.08 -6.84
C THR A 189 5.15 15.48 -6.71
N ASP A 190 4.80 16.12 -5.59
CA ASP A 190 3.44 16.58 -5.30
C ASP A 190 2.33 15.54 -5.53
N THR A 191 2.62 14.29 -5.20
CA THR A 191 1.76 13.15 -5.53
C THR A 191 1.45 12.35 -4.27
N ASP A 192 0.19 11.96 -4.13
CA ASP A 192 -0.28 11.10 -3.06
C ASP A 192 0.02 9.62 -3.39
N TYR A 193 0.54 8.90 -2.40
CA TYR A 193 0.89 7.49 -2.45
C TYR A 193 0.49 6.80 -1.15
N TYR A 194 0.53 5.47 -1.17
CA TYR A 194 0.34 4.63 0.01
C TYR A 194 1.54 3.72 0.17
N VAL A 195 2.03 3.59 1.40
CA VAL A 195 2.86 2.46 1.83
C VAL A 195 1.90 1.34 2.23
N ASN A 196 1.90 0.25 1.46
CA ASN A 196 1.07 -0.93 1.69
C ASN A 196 1.93 -2.05 2.28
N ILE A 197 1.52 -2.66 3.40
CA ILE A 197 2.30 -3.71 4.10
C ILE A 197 1.40 -4.88 4.49
N ILE A 198 1.88 -6.10 4.28
CA ILE A 198 1.31 -7.38 4.76
C ILE A 198 2.41 -8.30 5.28
N GLN A 199 2.07 -9.20 6.19
CA GLN A 199 2.87 -10.40 6.41
C GLN A 199 2.58 -11.39 5.29
N SER A 200 3.61 -11.90 4.63
CA SER A 200 3.47 -12.77 3.45
C SER A 200 3.98 -14.19 3.67
N ASP A 201 4.56 -14.49 4.84
CA ASP A 201 4.95 -15.86 5.17
C ASP A 201 3.72 -16.70 5.59
N GLU A 202 3.30 -17.58 4.68
CA GLU A 202 2.24 -18.55 4.93
C GLU A 202 2.67 -19.65 5.90
N ASP A 203 3.95 -20.00 5.95
CA ASP A 203 4.50 -21.12 6.73
C ASP A 203 5.02 -20.70 8.10
N SER A 204 5.21 -19.40 8.35
CA SER A 204 5.62 -18.92 9.67
C SER A 204 4.57 -19.27 10.72
N HIS A 205 4.94 -20.18 11.63
CA HIS A 205 4.19 -20.45 12.85
C HIS A 205 4.42 -19.38 13.91
N THR A 206 5.20 -18.34 13.62
CA THR A 206 5.60 -17.32 14.58
C THR A 206 4.83 -16.04 14.29
N GLU A 207 3.99 -15.63 15.23
CA GLU A 207 3.35 -14.30 15.18
C GLU A 207 3.97 -13.44 16.28
N CYS A 208 4.67 -12.38 15.88
CA CYS A 208 5.27 -11.46 16.85
C CYS A 208 4.24 -10.42 17.28
N ALA A 209 3.91 -10.42 18.57
CA ALA A 209 3.17 -9.35 19.23
C ALA A 209 4.18 -8.51 20.03
N GLY A 210 4.77 -7.52 19.37
CA GLY A 210 5.88 -6.77 19.93
C GLY A 210 7.19 -7.53 20.00
N ASP A 211 7.79 -7.63 21.19
CA ASP A 211 9.13 -8.21 21.37
C ASP A 211 9.04 -9.72 21.68
N ILE A 212 7.82 -10.24 21.75
CA ILE A 212 7.53 -11.64 22.00
C ILE A 212 6.98 -12.22 20.72
N CYS A 213 7.68 -13.24 20.21
CA CYS A 213 7.32 -14.00 19.03
C CYS A 213 6.88 -15.40 19.48
N PRO A 214 5.69 -15.56 20.09
CA PRO A 214 5.17 -16.89 20.42
C PRO A 214 4.90 -17.68 19.13
N VAL A 215 4.99 -19.01 19.25
CA VAL A 215 4.36 -19.92 18.29
C VAL A 215 2.86 -19.62 18.31
N ALA A 216 2.30 -19.19 17.18
CA ALA A 216 0.89 -18.88 16.98
C ALA A 216 0.05 -20.15 17.23
N PRO A 217 -0.63 -20.27 18.39
CA PRO A 217 -1.23 -21.52 18.82
C PRO A 217 -2.37 -22.01 17.91
N TRP A 218 -2.95 -21.12 17.11
CA TRP A 218 -4.03 -21.38 16.14
C TRP A 218 -3.54 -21.84 14.76
N ARG A 219 -2.24 -22.06 14.57
CA ARG A 219 -1.65 -22.62 13.33
C ARG A 219 -1.35 -24.12 13.44
N ASN A 220 -1.77 -24.79 14.52
CA ASN A 220 -1.75 -26.25 14.67
C ASN A 220 -3.07 -26.88 14.22
#